data_AF-A0A6P0M3J9-F1
#
_entry.id   AF-A0A6P0M3J9-F1
#
_cell.length_a   1.000
_cell.length_b   1.000
_cell.length_c   1.000
_cell.angle_alpha   90.00
_cell.angle_beta   90.00
_cell.angle_gamma   90.00
#
_symmetry.space_group_name_H-M   'P 1'
#
loop_
_entity.id
_entity.type
_entity.pdbx_description
1 polymer ?
#
loop_
_entity_poly.entity_id
_entity_poly.type
_entity_poly.pdbx_seq_one_letter_code
_entity_poly.pdbx_strand_id
1 'polypeptide(L)'
;MRAAYQYRLRLTKAQEVEIEKWLDLLRCQYNYLLGDRFDWYEQNRCSINSCPLVCHLPELRNNPDYFSQKKTLPQLKKDRPWYSVVQSQVLQDCVKRVDLAFKRFLKGDSNGKKSGRPRFKGKNRYKSFTFPSLSKNSIS
;
A
#
# COMPACT_ATOMS: atom_id res chain seq x y z
N MET A 1 12.69 5.06 29.15
CA MET A 1 12.75 5.18 27.68
C MET A 1 13.25 3.86 27.10
N ARG A 2 12.56 3.25 26.13
CA ARG A 2 13.12 2.10 25.40
C ARG A 2 14.18 2.63 24.43
N ALA A 3 15.43 2.16 24.53
CA ALA A 3 16.48 2.51 23.57
C ALA A 3 16.14 1.88 22.21
N ALA A 4 16.11 2.69 21.16
CA ALA A 4 16.00 2.23 19.78
C ALA A 4 17.40 2.18 19.18
N TYR A 5 17.92 0.97 18.94
CA TYR A 5 19.23 0.79 18.32
C TYR A 5 19.10 0.79 16.80
N GLN A 6 20.02 1.48 16.12
CA GLN A 6 20.11 1.49 14.67
C GLN A 6 21.41 0.80 14.25
N TYR A 7 21.28 -0.26 13.45
CA TYR A 7 22.41 -1.01 12.91
C TYR A 7 22.39 -0.95 11.39
N ARG A 8 23.59 -0.87 10.79
CA ARG A 8 23.77 -1.04 9.36
C ARG A 8 23.88 -2.53 9.04
N LEU A 9 22.94 -3.06 8.26
CA LEU A 9 23.04 -4.42 7.73
C LEU A 9 24.14 -4.47 6.65
N ARG A 10 25.00 -5.48 6.73
CA ARG A 10 25.97 -5.82 5.69
C ARG A 10 25.40 -6.99 4.90
N LEU A 11 24.85 -6.69 3.74
CA LEU A 11 24.16 -7.66 2.89
C LEU A 11 25.14 -8.34 1.93
N THR A 12 24.83 -9.56 1.54
CA THR A 12 25.51 -10.22 0.42
C THR A 12 24.98 -9.66 -0.91
N LYS A 13 25.73 -9.85 -2.00
CA LYS A 13 25.28 -9.43 -3.34
C LYS A 13 23.97 -10.08 -3.78
N ALA A 14 23.75 -11.34 -3.39
CA ALA A 14 22.48 -12.02 -3.66
C ALA A 14 21.31 -11.36 -2.91
N GLN A 15 21.50 -11.02 -1.63
CA GLN A 15 20.49 -10.35 -0.81
C GLN A 15 20.18 -8.93 -1.33
N GLU A 16 21.18 -8.18 -1.79
CA GLU A 16 20.97 -6.86 -2.40
C GLU A 16 20.01 -6.96 -3.60
N VAL A 17 20.27 -7.90 -4.52
CA VAL A 17 19.43 -8.13 -5.70
C VAL A 17 18.01 -8.56 -5.30
N GLU A 18 17.87 -9.42 -4.29
CA GLU A 18 16.56 -9.84 -3.80
C GLU A 18 15.78 -8.65 -3.21
N ILE A 19 16.43 -7.82 -2.40
CA ILE A 19 15.82 -6.62 -1.80
C ILE A 19 15.37 -5.62 -2.87
N GLU A 20 16.19 -5.40 -3.90
CA GLU A 20 15.82 -4.53 -5.02
C GLU A 20 14.59 -5.06 -5.77
N LYS A 21 14.53 -6.38 -6.00
CA LYS A 21 13.36 -7.04 -6.59
C LYS A 21 12.12 -6.86 -5.71
N TRP A 22 12.25 -7.02 -4.39
CA TRP A 22 11.14 -6.80 -3.46
C TRP A 22 10.65 -5.35 -3.50
N LEU A 23 11.57 -4.38 -3.50
CA LEU A 23 11.21 -2.95 -3.58
C LEU A 23 10.42 -2.63 -4.85
N ASP A 24 10.76 -3.24 -5.99
CA ASP A 24 10.02 -3.04 -7.23
C ASP A 24 8.64 -3.70 -7.21
N LEU A 25 8.53 -4.93 -6.69
CA LEU A 25 7.23 -5.60 -6.51
C LEU A 25 6.31 -4.83 -5.57
N LEU A 26 6.86 -4.29 -4.48
CA LEU A 26 6.13 -3.47 -3.52
C LEU A 26 5.73 -2.12 -4.11
N ARG A 27 6.56 -1.52 -4.96
CA ARG A 27 6.20 -0.31 -5.73
C ARG A 27 4.99 -0.56 -6.61
N CYS A 28 5.01 -1.65 -7.38
CA CYS A 28 3.89 -2.03 -8.25
C CYS A 28 2.62 -2.27 -7.43
N GLN A 29 2.72 -3.02 -6.33
CA GLN A 29 1.58 -3.31 -5.46
C GLN A 29 1.03 -2.04 -4.80
N TYR A 30 1.89 -1.15 -4.34
CA TYR A 30 1.49 0.13 -3.76
C TYR A 30 0.69 0.97 -4.76
N ASN A 31 1.17 1.07 -5.99
CA ASN A 31 0.50 1.86 -7.03
C ASN A 31 -0.85 1.25 -7.41
N TYR A 32 -0.92 -0.08 -7.53
CA TYR A 32 -2.16 -0.79 -7.82
C TYR A 32 -3.23 -0.52 -6.75
N LEU A 33 -2.88 -0.71 -5.47
CA LEU A 33 -3.80 -0.51 -4.35
C LEU A 33 -4.19 0.97 -4.17
N LEU A 34 -3.28 1.89 -4.48
CA LEU A 34 -3.58 3.32 -4.44
C LEU A 34 -4.52 3.72 -5.60
N GLY A 35 -4.33 3.15 -6.79
CA GLY A 35 -5.22 3.33 -7.94
C GLY A 35 -6.63 2.86 -7.61
N ASP A 36 -6.76 1.64 -7.09
CA ASP A 36 -8.04 1.06 -6.65
C ASP A 36 -8.82 1.96 -5.68
N ARG A 37 -8.12 2.62 -4.75
CA ARG A 37 -8.73 3.59 -3.83
C ARG A 37 -9.14 4.88 -4.51
N PHE A 38 -8.35 5.38 -5.47
CA PHE A 38 -8.71 6.55 -6.25
C PHE A 38 -9.90 6.29 -7.15
N ASP A 39 -9.95 5.13 -7.82
CA ASP A 39 -11.07 4.73 -8.66
C ASP A 39 -12.37 4.72 -7.84
N TRP A 40 -12.34 4.07 -6.67
CA TRP A 40 -13.48 4.10 -5.74
C TRP A 40 -13.82 5.53 -5.32
N TYR A 41 -12.83 6.32 -4.90
CA TYR A 41 -13.05 7.69 -4.42
C TYR A 41 -13.63 8.61 -5.49
N GLU A 42 -13.18 8.51 -6.74
CA GLU A 42 -13.66 9.34 -7.84
C GLU A 42 -15.06 8.92 -8.30
N GLN A 43 -15.36 7.62 -8.29
CA GLN A 43 -16.70 7.09 -8.62
C GLN A 43 -17.76 7.38 -7.54
N ASN A 44 -17.35 7.46 -6.28
CA ASN A 44 -18.28 7.61 -5.15
C ASN A 44 -18.37 9.05 -4.62
N ARG A 45 -17.51 9.97 -5.08
CA ARG A 45 -17.54 11.36 -4.63
C ARG A 45 -18.41 12.21 -5.55
N CYS A 46 -19.51 12.71 -4.99
CA CYS A 46 -20.25 13.84 -5.55
C CYS A 46 -20.01 15.09 -4.68
N SER A 47 -19.88 16.27 -5.28
CA SER A 47 -19.87 17.54 -4.53
C SER A 47 -21.23 17.88 -3.92
N ILE A 48 -22.27 17.19 -4.40
CA ILE A 48 -23.65 17.33 -3.98
C ILE A 48 -23.98 16.06 -3.18
N ASN A 49 -24.56 16.21 -2.00
CA ASN A 49 -25.06 15.08 -1.19
C ASN A 49 -26.36 14.49 -1.74
N SER A 50 -26.58 14.58 -3.05
CA SER A 50 -27.73 14.05 -3.76
C SER A 50 -27.34 13.83 -5.23
N CYS A 51 -27.94 12.81 -5.83
CA CYS A 51 -27.91 12.60 -7.27
C CYS A 51 -29.37 12.61 -7.72
N PRO A 52 -29.77 13.44 -8.70
CA PRO A 52 -31.08 13.32 -9.32
C PRO A 52 -31.21 11.89 -9.88
N LEU A 53 -32.26 11.14 -9.49
CA LEU A 53 -32.54 9.77 -9.95
C LEU A 53 -32.99 9.71 -11.42
N VAL A 54 -32.35 10.51 -12.28
CA VAL A 54 -32.63 10.61 -13.71
C VAL A 54 -31.88 9.53 -14.50
N CYS A 55 -30.91 8.86 -13.86
CA CYS A 55 -30.14 7.75 -14.44
C CYS A 55 -30.04 6.56 -13.47
N HIS A 56 -29.78 5.37 -14.03
CA HIS A 56 -29.46 4.18 -13.26
C HIS A 56 -28.12 4.36 -12.54
N LEU A 57 -28.13 4.23 -11.22
CA LEU A 57 -26.92 4.21 -10.41
C LEU A 57 -26.33 2.78 -10.43
N PRO A 58 -25.02 2.62 -10.73
CA PRO A 58 -24.37 1.32 -10.63
C PRO A 58 -24.38 0.82 -9.18
N GLU A 59 -24.22 -0.49 -9.00
CA GLU A 59 -24.06 -1.06 -7.66
C GLU A 59 -22.87 -0.40 -6.95
N LEU A 60 -23.15 0.20 -5.78
CA LEU A 60 -22.14 0.87 -4.98
C LEU A 60 -21.14 -0.14 -4.45
N ARG A 61 -19.90 -0.03 -4.92
CA ARG A 61 -18.79 -0.83 -4.41
C ARG A 61 -18.44 -0.38 -2.98
N ASN A 62 -18.20 -1.36 -2.09
CA ASN A 62 -17.67 -1.09 -0.75
C ASN A 62 -16.30 -0.40 -0.79
N ASN A 63 -16.04 0.49 0.18
CA ASN A 63 -14.77 1.20 0.31
C ASN A 63 -13.59 0.22 0.40
N PRO A 64 -12.57 0.32 -0.48
CA PRO A 64 -11.35 -0.46 -0.40
C PRO A 64 -10.47 0.02 0.77
N ASP A 65 -10.89 -0.31 1.99
CA ASP A 65 -10.18 -0.04 3.24
C ASP A 65 -8.96 -0.96 3.45
N TYR A 66 -8.28 -0.80 4.58
CA TYR A 66 -7.13 -1.65 4.92
C TYR A 66 -7.48 -3.14 4.97
N PHE A 67 -8.62 -3.51 5.55
CA PHE A 67 -8.97 -4.92 5.78
C PHE A 67 -9.36 -5.63 4.48
N SER A 68 -10.17 -4.98 3.64
CA SER A 68 -10.56 -5.49 2.33
C SER A 68 -9.35 -5.70 1.42
N GLN A 69 -8.47 -4.70 1.28
CA GLN A 69 -7.25 -4.83 0.47
C GLN A 69 -6.23 -5.81 1.07
N LYS A 70 -6.17 -5.96 2.39
CA LYS A 70 -5.34 -6.99 3.03
C LYS A 70 -5.86 -8.40 2.73
N LYS A 71 -7.18 -8.58 2.65
CA LYS A 71 -7.83 -9.86 2.34
C LYS A 71 -7.54 -10.35 0.91
N THR A 72 -7.16 -9.47 -0.01
CA THR A 72 -6.82 -9.87 -1.40
C THR A 72 -5.40 -10.44 -1.53
N LEU A 73 -4.51 -10.23 -0.55
CA LEU A 73 -3.11 -10.65 -0.63
C LEU A 73 -2.89 -12.17 -0.83
N PRO A 74 -3.66 -13.08 -0.20
CA PRO A 74 -3.54 -14.51 -0.49
C PRO A 74 -3.88 -14.84 -1.94
N GLN A 75 -4.93 -14.21 -2.49
CA GLN A 75 -5.32 -14.40 -3.89
C GLN A 75 -4.28 -13.81 -4.84
N LEU A 76 -3.72 -12.64 -4.52
CA LEU A 76 -2.61 -12.04 -5.26
C LEU A 76 -1.44 -13.01 -5.44
N LYS A 77 -1.07 -13.76 -4.39
CA LYS A 77 0.02 -14.74 -4.48
C LYS A 77 -0.33 -15.96 -5.35
N LYS A 78 -1.62 -16.32 -5.45
CA LYS A 78 -2.09 -17.37 -6.37
C LYS A 78 -2.06 -16.88 -7.82
N ASP A 79 -2.61 -15.70 -8.07
CA ASP A 79 -2.72 -15.12 -9.41
C ASP A 79 -1.36 -14.69 -9.97
N ARG A 80 -0.46 -14.25 -9.08
CA ARG A 80 0.88 -13.74 -9.43
C ARG A 80 1.95 -14.45 -8.59
N PRO A 81 2.35 -15.67 -9.00
CA PRO A 81 3.27 -16.49 -8.20
C PRO A 81 4.61 -15.83 -7.90
N TRP A 82 5.08 -14.87 -8.70
CA TRP A 82 6.31 -14.12 -8.44
C TRP A 82 6.23 -13.21 -7.19
N TYR A 83 5.03 -12.92 -6.66
CA TYR A 83 4.86 -12.25 -5.37
C TYR A 83 5.09 -13.20 -4.17
N SER A 84 5.21 -14.51 -4.41
CA SER A 84 5.51 -15.49 -3.34
C SER A 84 6.82 -15.16 -2.62
N VAL A 85 7.82 -14.65 -3.35
CA VAL A 85 9.14 -14.24 -2.83
C VAL A 85 9.01 -13.19 -1.73
N VAL A 86 8.06 -12.27 -1.83
CA VAL A 86 7.87 -11.23 -0.82
C VAL A 86 7.17 -11.81 0.40
N GLN A 87 7.76 -11.61 1.58
CA GLN A 87 7.16 -12.08 2.82
C GLN A 87 5.77 -11.48 3.04
N SER A 88 4.85 -12.29 3.59
CA SER A 88 3.45 -11.90 3.80
C SER A 88 3.30 -10.65 4.68
N GLN A 89 4.12 -10.52 5.74
CA GLN A 89 4.05 -9.36 6.62
C GLN A 89 4.48 -8.05 5.94
N VAL A 90 5.45 -8.12 5.03
CA VAL A 90 5.91 -6.97 4.26
C VAL A 90 4.83 -6.51 3.27
N LEU A 91 4.12 -7.44 2.63
CA LEU A 91 2.96 -7.10 1.80
C LEU A 91 1.84 -6.44 2.62
N GLN A 92 1.59 -6.93 3.83
CA GLN A 92 0.60 -6.32 4.74
C GLN A 92 1.01 -4.91 5.16
N ASP A 93 2.30 -4.67 5.44
CA ASP A 93 2.81 -3.32 5.70
C ASP A 93 2.62 -2.40 4.49
N CYS A 94 2.80 -2.91 3.27
CA CYS A 94 2.53 -2.15 2.05
C CYS A 94 1.08 -1.66 1.96
N VAL A 95 0.10 -2.53 2.25
CA VAL A 95 -1.33 -2.14 2.32
C VAL A 95 -1.54 -1.06 3.38
N LYS A 96 -0.91 -1.21 4.56
CA LYS A 96 -1.00 -0.22 5.64
C LYS A 96 -0.45 1.15 5.24
N ARG A 97 0.65 1.19 4.48
CA ARG A 97 1.23 2.43 3.95
C ARG A 97 0.31 3.14 2.96
N VAL A 98 -0.40 2.38 2.10
CA VAL A 98 -1.41 2.93 1.19
C VAL A 98 -2.57 3.52 1.99
N ASP A 99 -3.09 2.79 2.97
CA ASP A 99 -4.18 3.24 3.83
C ASP A 99 -3.84 4.53 4.58
N LEU A 100 -2.65 4.60 5.18
CA LEU A 100 -2.18 5.80 5.88
C LEU A 100 -2.03 7.00 4.94
N ALA A 101 -1.47 6.79 3.75
CA ALA A 101 -1.33 7.86 2.76
C ALA A 101 -2.69 8.41 2.32
N PHE A 102 -3.66 7.51 2.09
CA PHE A 102 -5.01 7.88 1.68
C PHE A 102 -5.79 8.56 2.82
N LYS A 103 -5.68 8.07 4.06
CA LYS A 103 -6.29 8.72 5.23
C LYS A 103 -5.75 10.12 5.48
N ARG A 104 -4.43 10.33 5.32
CA ARG A 104 -3.81 11.67 5.43
C ARG A 104 -4.35 12.63 4.37
N PHE A 105 -4.55 12.14 3.15
CA PHE A 105 -5.16 12.92 2.07
C PHE A 105 -6.58 13.37 2.39
N LEU A 106 -7.42 12.47 2.91
CA LEU A 106 -8.80 12.77 3.25
C LEU A 106 -8.94 13.65 4.49
N LYS A 107 -8.23 13.32 5.58
CA LYS A 107 -8.36 14.01 6.88
C LYS A 107 -7.62 15.35 6.92
N GLY A 108 -6.56 15.52 6.13
CA GLY A 108 -5.64 16.65 6.29
C GLY A 108 -4.58 16.39 7.37
N ASP A 109 -3.64 17.33 7.49
CA ASP A 109 -2.57 17.37 8.47
C ASP A 109 -3.09 17.79 9.85
N SER A 110 -2.29 17.61 10.92
CA SER A 110 -2.65 18.02 12.29
C SER A 110 -2.96 19.52 12.42
N ASN A 111 -2.48 20.32 11.48
CA ASN A 111 -2.73 21.77 11.38
C ASN A 111 -4.01 22.12 10.58
N GLY A 112 -4.83 21.13 10.21
CA GLY A 112 -6.04 21.34 9.38
C GLY A 112 -5.77 21.65 7.91
N LYS A 113 -4.51 21.70 7.48
CA LYS A 113 -4.12 21.88 6.07
C LYS A 113 -4.30 20.57 5.31
N LYS A 114 -4.81 20.62 4.07
CA LYS A 114 -4.95 19.42 3.24
C LYS A 114 -3.58 18.81 2.96
N SER A 115 -3.36 17.57 3.40
CA SER A 115 -2.21 16.77 2.95
C SER A 115 -2.37 16.57 1.45
N GLY A 116 -1.36 16.92 0.64
CA GLY A 116 -1.45 16.82 -0.81
C GLY A 116 -1.83 15.42 -1.31
N ARG A 117 -2.40 15.35 -2.53
CA ARG A 117 -2.82 14.09 -3.17
C ARG A 117 -1.66 13.08 -3.20
N PRO A 118 -1.83 11.84 -2.67
CA PRO A 118 -0.83 10.81 -2.73
C PRO A 118 -0.47 10.50 -4.18
N ARG A 119 0.84 10.43 -4.46
CA ARG A 119 1.36 10.19 -5.80
C ARG A 119 1.76 8.73 -5.96
N PHE A 120 1.55 8.20 -7.16
CA PHE A 120 2.15 6.94 -7.57
C PHE A 120 3.68 7.00 -7.46
N LYS A 121 4.26 5.87 -7.13
CA LYS A 121 5.70 5.69 -6.96
C LYS A 121 6.31 5.29 -8.29
N GLY A 122 7.11 6.18 -8.86
CA GLY A 122 8.00 5.85 -9.99
C GLY A 122 9.13 4.90 -9.57
N LYS A 123 9.91 4.44 -10.56
CA LYS A 123 11.11 3.62 -10.32
C LYS A 123 12.02 4.30 -9.30
N ASN A 124 12.61 3.54 -8.38
CA ASN A 124 13.49 4.03 -7.30
C ASN A 124 12.85 5.01 -6.28
N ARG A 125 11.52 5.20 -6.29
CA ARG A 125 10.80 6.04 -5.30
C ARG A 125 10.26 5.25 -4.11
N TYR A 126 10.14 3.94 -4.21
CA TYR A 126 9.81 3.05 -3.10
C TYR A 126 11.13 2.50 -2.54
N LYS A 127 11.64 3.12 -1.46
CA LYS A 127 13.04 2.95 -1.00
C LYS A 127 13.20 2.09 0.26
N SER A 128 12.11 1.73 0.92
CA SER A 128 12.16 0.99 2.16
C SER A 128 10.94 0.12 2.32
N PHE A 129 11.05 -0.93 3.11
CA PHE A 129 9.96 -1.72 3.64
C PHE A 129 10.26 -2.09 5.08
N THR A 130 9.27 -2.61 5.79
CA THR A 130 9.38 -2.90 7.22
C THR A 130 8.97 -4.34 7.47
N PHE A 131 9.71 -5.03 8.33
CA PHE A 131 9.33 -6.31 8.91
C PHE A 131 8.66 -6.06 10.26
N PRO A 132 7.34 -6.23 10.41
CA PRO A 132 6.65 -6.09 11.69
C PRO A 132 7.17 -7.09 12.73
N SER A 133 7.57 -8.28 12.30
CA SER A 133 8.22 -9.30 13.11
C SER A 133 9.32 -9.96 12.28
N LEU A 134 10.49 -10.14 12.90
CA LEU A 134 11.66 -10.71 12.24
C LEU A 134 11.75 -12.21 12.56
N SER A 135 11.64 -13.05 11.53
CA SER A 135 11.96 -14.48 11.61
C SER A 135 13.45 -14.73 11.33
N LYS A 136 13.97 -15.88 11.80
CA LYS A 136 15.40 -16.24 11.68
C LYS A 136 15.94 -16.15 10.24
N ASN A 137 15.11 -16.47 9.24
CA ASN A 137 15.42 -16.31 7.81
C ASN A 137 14.38 -15.36 7.18
N SER A 138 14.65 -14.06 7.19
CA SER A 138 13.71 -13.04 6.71
C SER A 138 13.95 -12.61 5.27
N ILE A 139 15.18 -12.79 4.77
CA ILE A 139 15.61 -12.62 3.38
C ILE A 139 16.59 -13.77 3.09
N SER A 140 16.34 -14.52 2.02
CA SER A 140 17.15 -15.68 1.63
C SER A 140 18.52 -15.30 1.06
#